data_AF-A0A3P3Z003-F1
#
_entry.id   AF-A0A3P3Z003-F1
#
_cell.length_a   1.000
_cell.length_b   1.000
_cell.length_c   1.000
_cell.angle_alpha   90.00
_cell.angle_beta   90.00
_cell.angle_gamma   90.00
#
_symmetry.space_group_name_H-M   'P 1'
#
loop_
_entity.id
_entity.type
_entity.pdbx_description
1 polymer ?
#
loop_
_entity_poly.entity_id
_entity_poly.type
_entity_poly.pdbx_seq_one_letter_code
_entity_poly.pdbx_strand_id
1 'polypeptide(L)'
;MAEVMPWGRNASCDFLTKKCMEDNITQWPEMFCNTTKMVSQCPTDRLRLGTCLIISDGRPMAPYYQYFNDTSLGGLSPFLDYCPVIVASSDGACNQDPSMASPFLQAFNVFSDAARCFDGVFQPRNSNARSEPNNALCANVMCDTAARTYSVQVRGSSGYVACTPGESIDLATLSAAFVEGSYIMCPPYVEVCQANIKGVIDFEGDAADTAAMRRWRERMTALATVTAALLGIVLAAMAGLVVWLLLISLP
;
A
#
# COMPACT_ATOMS: atom_id res chain seq x y z
N MET A 1 22.41 -4.30 -11.24
CA MET A 1 22.71 -3.30 -10.19
C MET A 1 22.42 -3.92 -8.84
N ALA A 2 23.09 -3.46 -7.78
CA ALA A 2 22.78 -3.92 -6.44
C ALA A 2 21.44 -3.34 -5.96
N GLU A 3 20.64 -4.19 -5.33
CA GLU A 3 19.41 -3.84 -4.65
C GLU A 3 19.69 -3.15 -3.30
N VAL A 4 18.78 -2.29 -2.86
CA VAL A 4 18.86 -1.64 -1.54
C VAL A 4 18.25 -2.56 -0.50
N MET A 5 18.96 -2.77 0.60
CA MET A 5 18.46 -3.45 1.79
C MET A 5 18.33 -2.42 2.92
N PRO A 6 17.10 -2.02 3.31
CA PRO A 6 16.89 -1.08 4.42
C PRO A 6 17.40 -1.61 5.76
N TRP A 7 17.34 -2.93 5.97
CA TRP A 7 17.85 -3.59 7.17
C TRP A 7 19.33 -3.27 7.42
N GLY A 8 19.64 -2.70 8.59
CA GLY A 8 20.99 -2.32 9.00
C GLY A 8 21.58 -1.13 8.22
N ARG A 9 20.81 -0.50 7.32
CA ARG A 9 21.31 0.60 6.49
C ARG A 9 21.58 1.83 7.36
N ASN A 10 22.78 2.37 7.24
CA ASN A 10 23.26 3.50 8.06
C ASN A 10 23.20 3.25 9.57
N ALA A 11 23.10 1.98 10.00
CA ALA A 11 23.29 1.64 11.39
C ALA A 11 24.77 1.90 11.78
N SER A 12 25.00 2.40 12.99
CA SER A 12 26.36 2.63 13.48
C SER A 12 27.11 1.31 13.69
N CYS A 13 28.42 1.39 13.92
CA CYS A 13 29.22 0.21 14.29
C CYS A 13 28.66 -0.53 15.52
N ASP A 14 27.93 0.16 16.39
CA ASP A 14 27.26 -0.44 17.54
C ASP A 14 26.30 -1.56 17.14
N PHE A 15 25.71 -1.52 15.95
CA PHE A 15 24.84 -2.60 15.44
C PHE A 15 25.57 -3.94 15.30
N LEU A 16 26.87 -3.89 15.05
CA LEU A 16 27.71 -5.07 14.87
C LEU A 16 28.46 -5.46 16.15
N THR A 17 28.72 -4.50 17.04
CA THR A 17 29.56 -4.70 18.22
C THR A 17 28.80 -4.78 19.54
N LYS A 18 27.56 -4.28 19.60
CA LYS A 18 26.70 -4.32 20.77
C LYS A 18 25.51 -5.24 20.52
N LYS A 19 24.83 -5.63 21.59
CA LYS A 19 23.56 -6.36 21.50
C LYS A 19 22.53 -5.53 20.73
N CYS A 20 21.63 -6.21 20.02
CA CYS A 20 20.50 -5.58 19.35
C CYS A 20 19.54 -4.84 20.31
N MET A 21 19.53 -5.24 21.59
CA MET A 21 18.70 -4.67 22.64
C MET A 21 19.32 -4.96 24.00
N GLU A 22 19.11 -4.07 24.97
CA GLU A 22 19.57 -4.25 26.35
C GLU A 22 18.53 -3.64 27.31
N ASP A 23 18.22 -4.33 28.41
CA ASP A 23 17.22 -3.94 29.40
C ASP A 23 15.85 -3.57 28.79
N ASN A 24 15.40 -4.33 27.78
CA ASN A 24 14.19 -4.11 26.97
C ASN A 24 14.24 -2.87 26.05
N ILE A 25 15.39 -2.21 25.89
CA ILE A 25 15.55 -0.99 25.09
C ILE A 25 16.47 -1.28 23.90
N THR A 26 15.98 -1.03 22.68
CA THR A 26 16.78 -1.13 21.46
C THR A 26 17.14 0.26 20.94
N GLN A 27 18.33 0.38 20.34
CA GLN A 27 18.74 1.57 19.59
C GLN A 27 18.15 1.59 18.17
N TRP A 28 17.56 0.48 17.71
CA TRP A 28 17.05 0.32 16.34
C TRP A 28 15.59 -0.16 16.33
N PRO A 29 14.64 0.70 16.74
CA PRO A 29 13.23 0.35 16.84
C PRO A 29 12.56 -0.05 15.51
N GLU A 30 13.16 0.29 14.36
CA GLU A 30 12.66 -0.16 13.05
C GLU A 30 13.10 -1.58 12.68
N MET A 31 14.08 -2.15 13.38
CA MET A 31 14.56 -3.51 13.15
C MET A 31 14.11 -4.46 14.25
N PHE A 32 14.14 -4.01 15.50
CA PHE A 32 13.88 -4.83 16.67
C PHE A 32 12.69 -4.30 17.48
N CYS A 33 11.94 -5.22 18.07
CA CYS A 33 10.71 -4.92 18.79
C CYS A 33 10.78 -5.41 20.24
N ASN A 34 10.15 -4.70 21.17
CA ASN A 34 10.18 -5.02 22.61
C ASN A 34 8.79 -5.21 23.23
N THR A 35 7.74 -5.28 22.40
CA THR A 35 6.36 -5.39 22.86
C THR A 35 5.89 -6.84 22.87
N THR A 36 5.28 -7.27 23.98
CA THR A 36 4.57 -8.55 24.07
C THR A 36 3.13 -8.46 23.58
N LYS A 37 2.64 -7.25 23.25
CA LYS A 37 1.31 -7.08 22.67
C LYS A 37 1.26 -7.75 21.30
N MET A 38 0.32 -8.67 21.11
CA MET A 38 0.07 -9.36 19.85
C MET A 38 -0.77 -8.48 18.91
N VAL A 39 -0.18 -7.36 18.47
CA VAL A 39 -0.78 -6.48 17.47
C VAL A 39 -0.10 -6.73 16.13
N SER A 40 -0.89 -6.81 15.06
CA SER A 40 -0.40 -6.99 13.69
C SER A 40 0.54 -5.84 13.30
N GLN A 41 1.75 -6.16 12.86
CA GLN A 41 2.79 -5.23 12.39
C GLN A 41 3.42 -5.76 11.10
N CYS A 42 4.08 -4.90 10.33
CA CYS A 42 4.78 -5.35 9.12
C CYS A 42 6.20 -5.82 9.44
N PRO A 43 6.58 -7.05 9.03
CA PRO A 43 7.98 -7.41 8.87
C PRO A 43 8.67 -6.46 7.87
N THR A 44 10.00 -6.36 7.98
CA THR A 44 10.80 -5.45 7.15
C THR A 44 10.77 -5.78 5.65
N ASP A 45 10.39 -7.00 5.27
CA ASP A 45 10.17 -7.39 3.87
C ASP A 45 8.81 -6.95 3.31
N ARG A 46 7.88 -6.54 4.17
CA ARG A 46 6.50 -6.14 3.85
C ARG A 46 5.71 -7.16 3.03
N LEU A 47 6.07 -8.44 3.05
CA LEU A 47 5.39 -9.47 2.25
C LEU A 47 4.20 -10.09 2.98
N ARG A 48 4.16 -9.95 4.31
CA ARG A 48 3.16 -10.56 5.17
C ARG A 48 2.78 -9.61 6.31
N LEU A 49 1.62 -9.85 6.92
CA LEU A 49 1.34 -9.41 8.28
C LEU A 49 2.16 -10.26 9.25
N GLY A 50 2.58 -9.66 10.37
CA GLY A 50 3.35 -10.33 11.39
C GLY A 50 3.07 -9.77 12.78
N THR A 51 3.85 -10.22 13.75
CA THR A 51 3.78 -9.71 15.13
C THR A 51 5.17 -9.74 15.76
N CYS A 52 5.39 -8.91 16.78
CA CYS A 52 6.59 -9.04 17.59
C CYS A 52 6.51 -10.35 18.38
N LEU A 53 7.40 -11.29 18.07
CA LEU A 53 7.39 -12.61 18.71
C LEU A 53 8.56 -12.74 19.68
N ILE A 54 8.22 -12.60 20.96
CA ILE A 54 9.12 -12.81 22.10
C ILE A 54 8.71 -14.12 22.76
N ILE A 55 9.66 -15.05 22.88
CA ILE A 55 9.46 -16.38 23.47
C ILE A 55 10.21 -16.49 24.80
N SER A 56 9.79 -17.44 25.64
CA SER A 56 10.49 -17.82 26.86
C SER A 56 10.77 -19.32 26.85
N ASP A 57 12.02 -19.71 27.09
CA ASP A 57 12.41 -21.11 27.27
C ASP A 57 12.29 -21.56 28.74
N GLY A 58 11.78 -20.70 29.63
CA GLY A 58 11.64 -20.96 31.07
C GLY A 58 12.97 -21.13 31.81
N ARG A 59 14.10 -20.92 31.14
CA ARG A 59 15.46 -20.95 31.68
C ARG A 59 16.20 -19.68 31.23
N PRO A 60 17.12 -19.16 32.05
CA PRO A 60 17.95 -18.05 31.62
C PRO A 60 18.71 -18.39 30.34
N MET A 61 18.64 -17.50 29.36
CA MET A 61 19.47 -17.56 28.15
C MET A 61 20.93 -17.31 28.49
N ALA A 62 21.85 -17.62 27.58
CA ALA A 62 23.26 -17.24 27.76
C ALA A 62 23.39 -15.71 27.90
N PRO A 63 24.29 -15.16 28.75
CA PRO A 63 24.37 -13.72 29.01
C PRO A 63 24.46 -12.82 27.76
N TYR A 64 25.04 -13.34 26.67
CA TYR A 64 25.13 -12.63 25.39
C TYR A 64 23.77 -12.48 24.68
N TYR A 65 22.84 -13.42 24.87
CA TYR A 65 21.49 -13.40 24.28
C TYR A 65 20.41 -12.83 25.22
N GLN A 66 20.80 -12.36 26.41
CA GLN A 66 19.88 -11.70 27.33
C GLN A 66 19.69 -10.25 26.90
N TYR A 67 18.52 -9.95 26.32
CA TYR A 67 18.15 -8.63 25.79
C TYR A 67 17.09 -7.92 26.64
N PHE A 68 16.34 -8.69 27.43
CA PHE A 68 15.24 -8.23 28.26
C PHE A 68 15.64 -8.28 29.74
N ASN A 69 14.89 -7.56 30.59
CA ASN A 69 15.06 -7.65 32.05
C ASN A 69 14.80 -9.07 32.57
N ASP A 70 13.88 -9.79 31.93
CA ASP A 70 13.70 -11.23 32.16
C ASP A 70 14.71 -12.00 31.31
N THR A 71 15.68 -12.62 31.98
CA THR A 71 16.78 -13.36 31.35
C THR A 71 16.34 -14.59 30.54
N SER A 72 15.08 -15.03 30.67
CA SER A 72 14.53 -16.15 29.92
C SER A 72 13.90 -15.75 28.58
N LEU A 73 13.76 -14.45 28.31
CA LEU A 73 13.10 -13.93 27.11
C LEU A 73 14.09 -13.67 25.97
N GLY A 74 13.65 -14.01 24.76
CA GLY A 74 14.37 -13.72 23.52
C GLY A 74 13.44 -13.76 22.31
N GLY A 75 13.96 -13.41 21.15
CA GLY A 75 13.33 -13.64 19.86
C GLY A 75 13.34 -15.12 19.47
N LEU A 76 12.56 -15.48 18.45
CA LEU A 76 12.38 -16.88 18.04
C LEU A 76 13.62 -17.51 17.39
N SER A 77 14.40 -16.75 16.61
CA SER A 77 15.34 -17.31 15.64
C SER A 77 16.80 -17.24 16.10
N PRO A 78 17.54 -18.37 16.12
CA PRO A 78 18.99 -18.35 16.36
C PRO A 78 19.78 -17.67 15.23
N PHE A 79 19.23 -17.57 14.01
CA PHE A 79 19.90 -16.86 12.91
C PHE A 79 19.95 -15.34 13.12
N LEU A 80 19.12 -14.82 14.01
CA LEU A 80 19.10 -13.42 14.40
C LEU A 80 19.72 -13.22 15.79
N ASP A 81 20.55 -14.16 16.24
CA ASP A 81 21.10 -14.17 17.60
C ASP A 81 19.99 -14.05 18.68
N TYR A 82 18.79 -14.58 18.40
CA TYR A 82 17.60 -14.41 19.25
C TYR A 82 17.18 -12.95 19.47
N CYS A 83 17.58 -12.02 18.62
CA CYS A 83 17.06 -10.66 18.65
C CYS A 83 15.56 -10.65 18.32
N PRO A 84 14.74 -9.91 19.09
CA PRO A 84 13.30 -9.87 18.88
C PRO A 84 12.97 -9.01 17.66
N VAL A 85 12.29 -9.60 16.67
CA VAL A 85 11.87 -8.95 15.42
C VAL A 85 10.40 -9.21 15.16
N ILE A 86 9.82 -8.48 14.21
CA ILE A 86 8.49 -8.81 13.69
C ILE A 86 8.59 -10.09 12.86
N VAL A 87 7.96 -11.15 13.35
CA VAL A 87 7.90 -12.45 12.67
C VAL A 87 6.62 -12.51 11.87
N ALA A 88 6.74 -12.92 10.61
CA ALA A 88 5.61 -13.06 9.71
C ALA A 88 4.65 -14.17 10.17
N SER A 89 3.35 -13.88 10.13
CA SER A 89 2.29 -14.85 10.39
C SER A 89 2.13 -15.82 9.22
N SER A 90 1.79 -17.08 9.51
CA SER A 90 1.63 -18.12 8.50
C SER A 90 0.47 -17.84 7.53
N ASP A 91 -0.62 -17.26 8.03
CA ASP A 91 -1.86 -16.91 7.33
C ASP A 91 -1.95 -15.42 6.95
N GLY A 92 -0.85 -14.68 7.13
CA GLY A 92 -0.78 -13.24 6.93
C GLY A 92 -0.21 -12.81 5.58
N ALA A 93 -0.04 -13.71 4.61
CA ALA A 93 0.65 -13.35 3.37
C ALA A 93 -0.17 -12.37 2.51
N CYS A 94 0.45 -11.26 2.10
CA CYS A 94 -0.26 -10.24 1.31
C CYS A 94 -0.55 -10.72 -0.13
N ASN A 95 0.16 -11.72 -0.62
CA ASN A 95 -0.09 -12.35 -1.92
C ASN A 95 -0.85 -13.68 -1.83
N GLN A 96 -1.52 -13.97 -0.70
CA GLN A 96 -2.30 -15.19 -0.59
C GLN A 96 -3.57 -15.13 -1.47
N ASP A 97 -4.11 -16.31 -1.77
CA ASP A 97 -5.42 -16.42 -2.40
C ASP A 97 -6.48 -15.78 -1.48
N PRO A 98 -7.22 -14.75 -1.93
CA PRO A 98 -8.26 -14.11 -1.12
C PRO A 98 -9.30 -15.08 -0.57
N SER A 99 -9.58 -16.20 -1.25
CA SER A 99 -10.53 -17.22 -0.82
C SER A 99 -10.04 -18.04 0.38
N MET A 100 -8.74 -18.08 0.61
CA MET A 100 -8.11 -18.77 1.75
C MET A 100 -7.96 -17.86 2.97
N ALA A 101 -8.09 -16.54 2.81
CA ALA A 101 -8.01 -15.59 3.90
C ALA A 101 -9.24 -15.67 4.81
N SER A 102 -9.07 -15.51 6.12
CA SER A 102 -10.21 -15.48 7.04
C SER A 102 -11.13 -14.28 6.77
N PRO A 103 -12.44 -14.35 7.11
CA PRO A 103 -13.36 -13.22 6.95
C PRO A 103 -12.89 -11.96 7.68
N PHE A 104 -12.16 -12.13 8.79
CA PHE A 104 -11.53 -11.03 9.52
C PHE A 104 -10.48 -10.33 8.67
N LEU A 105 -9.54 -11.07 8.09
CA LEU A 105 -8.50 -10.49 7.24
C LEU A 105 -9.09 -9.88 5.96
N GLN A 106 -10.09 -10.52 5.34
CA GLN A 106 -10.77 -9.97 4.15
C GLN A 106 -11.51 -8.66 4.43
N ALA A 107 -11.81 -8.33 5.69
CA ALA A 107 -12.53 -7.11 6.02
C ALA A 107 -11.71 -5.83 5.77
N PHE A 108 -10.37 -5.92 5.80
CA PHE A 108 -9.49 -4.75 5.70
C PHE A 108 -8.26 -4.92 4.81
N ASN A 109 -7.97 -6.13 4.31
CA ASN A 109 -6.84 -6.38 3.43
C ASN A 109 -7.25 -6.46 1.95
N VAL A 110 -6.31 -6.09 1.09
CA VAL A 110 -6.31 -6.43 -0.35
C VAL A 110 -5.17 -7.40 -0.59
N PHE A 111 -5.47 -8.53 -1.24
CA PHE A 111 -4.47 -9.56 -1.53
C PHE A 111 -4.21 -9.64 -3.04
N SER A 112 -2.93 -9.60 -3.40
CA SER A 112 -2.43 -9.83 -4.76
C SER A 112 -0.90 -9.96 -4.75
N ASP A 113 -0.30 -10.40 -5.85
CA ASP A 113 1.17 -10.40 -5.98
C ASP A 113 1.79 -8.99 -5.88
N ALA A 114 1.02 -7.94 -6.16
CA ALA A 114 1.42 -6.55 -5.99
C ALA A 114 1.26 -6.05 -4.56
N ALA A 115 0.50 -6.76 -3.71
CA ALA A 115 0.18 -6.28 -2.38
C ALA A 115 1.39 -6.34 -1.45
N ARG A 116 1.49 -5.33 -0.58
CA ARG A 116 2.51 -5.24 0.47
C ARG A 116 1.86 -4.82 1.78
N CYS A 117 2.57 -5.09 2.87
CA CYS A 117 2.17 -4.71 4.22
C CYS A 117 2.51 -3.23 4.48
N PHE A 118 1.52 -2.50 4.97
CA PHE A 118 1.62 -1.10 5.38
C PHE A 118 1.36 -0.97 6.87
N ASP A 119 2.24 -0.26 7.55
CA ASP A 119 2.08 0.11 8.96
C ASP A 119 1.03 1.22 9.09
N GLY A 120 0.36 1.30 10.23
CA GLY A 120 -0.68 2.30 10.46
C GLY A 120 -1.33 2.14 11.82
N VAL A 121 -2.46 2.81 12.01
CA VAL A 121 -3.37 2.59 13.13
C VAL A 121 -4.78 2.72 12.58
N PHE A 122 -5.56 1.63 12.59
CA PHE A 122 -6.88 1.63 11.99
C PHE A 122 -7.87 0.69 12.66
N GLN A 123 -9.16 1.00 12.49
CA GLN A 123 -10.25 0.16 12.94
C GLN A 123 -11.20 -0.16 11.77
N PRO A 124 -11.40 -1.46 11.44
CA PRO A 124 -12.43 -1.86 10.50
C PRO A 124 -13.83 -1.60 11.08
N ARG A 125 -14.75 -1.03 10.28
CA ARG A 125 -16.10 -0.65 10.73
C ARG A 125 -16.99 -1.85 11.08
N ASN A 126 -16.81 -2.98 10.41
CA ASN A 126 -17.63 -4.18 10.59
C ASN A 126 -16.96 -5.26 11.46
N SER A 127 -15.87 -4.94 12.16
CA SER A 127 -15.31 -5.89 13.13
C SER A 127 -16.18 -5.89 14.39
N ASN A 128 -16.86 -7.01 14.68
CA ASN A 128 -17.62 -7.23 15.91
C ASN A 128 -16.75 -7.19 17.20
N ALA A 129 -15.45 -6.94 17.07
CA ALA A 129 -14.53 -6.86 18.18
C ALA A 129 -14.44 -5.40 18.64
N ARG A 130 -14.71 -5.19 19.94
CA ARG A 130 -14.19 -4.08 20.75
C ARG A 130 -12.66 -4.19 20.90
N SER A 131 -11.97 -4.51 19.81
CA SER A 131 -10.54 -4.79 19.76
C SER A 131 -9.75 -3.49 19.70
N GLU A 132 -8.55 -3.53 20.27
CA GLU A 132 -7.50 -2.55 20.01
C GLU A 132 -7.37 -2.28 18.50
N PRO A 133 -6.99 -1.04 18.10
CA PRO A 133 -6.67 -0.73 16.72
C PRO A 133 -5.65 -1.72 16.14
N ASN A 134 -5.78 -2.02 14.85
CA ASN A 134 -4.81 -2.82 14.12
C ASN A 134 -3.68 -1.91 13.63
N ASN A 135 -2.45 -2.43 13.62
CA ASN A 135 -1.29 -1.63 13.20
C ASN A 135 -0.73 -1.98 11.82
N ALA A 136 -1.30 -2.96 11.12
CA ALA A 136 -0.83 -3.35 9.79
C ALA A 136 -1.94 -3.95 8.92
N LEU A 137 -1.91 -3.60 7.63
CA LEU A 137 -2.77 -4.17 6.57
C LEU A 137 -2.00 -4.40 5.27
N CYS A 138 -2.53 -5.28 4.43
CA CYS A 138 -2.09 -5.47 3.05
C CYS A 138 -2.86 -4.54 2.12
N ALA A 139 -2.13 -3.80 1.28
CA ALA A 139 -2.67 -2.96 0.23
C ALA A 139 -1.96 -3.24 -1.10
N ASN A 140 -2.70 -3.12 -2.20
CA ASN A 140 -2.11 -3.20 -3.54
C ASN A 140 -1.19 -2.00 -3.78
N VAL A 141 -0.11 -2.21 -4.53
CA VAL A 141 0.88 -1.19 -4.85
C VAL A 141 1.08 -1.10 -6.36
N MET A 142 1.04 0.11 -6.91
CA MET A 142 1.47 0.42 -8.27
C MET A 142 2.75 1.23 -8.23
N CYS A 143 3.75 0.82 -9.01
CA CYS A 143 5.11 1.35 -8.92
C CYS A 143 5.52 2.07 -10.21
N ASP A 144 5.64 3.39 -10.15
CA ASP A 144 6.26 4.18 -11.22
C ASP A 144 7.78 4.13 -11.05
N THR A 145 8.45 3.33 -11.87
CA THR A 145 9.90 3.17 -11.85
C THR A 145 10.64 4.39 -12.38
N ALA A 146 10.02 5.15 -13.29
CA ALA A 146 10.63 6.33 -13.90
C ALA A 146 10.64 7.52 -12.94
N ALA A 147 9.52 7.76 -12.26
CA ALA A 147 9.41 8.84 -11.26
C ALA A 147 9.91 8.42 -9.86
N ARG A 148 10.12 7.12 -9.62
CA ARG A 148 10.34 6.54 -8.28
C ARG A 148 9.26 6.92 -7.27
N THR A 149 8.02 6.88 -7.72
CA THR A 149 6.83 7.11 -6.89
C THR A 149 5.94 5.86 -6.92
N TYR A 150 5.02 5.78 -5.98
CA TYR A 150 4.06 4.68 -5.96
C TYR A 150 2.71 5.15 -5.45
N SER A 151 1.68 4.39 -5.81
CA SER A 151 0.33 4.59 -5.34
C SER A 151 -0.21 3.30 -4.73
N VAL A 152 -1.19 3.43 -3.85
CA VAL A 152 -1.74 2.33 -3.06
C VAL A 152 -3.24 2.23 -3.22
N GLN A 153 -3.76 1.01 -3.24
CA GLN A 153 -5.18 0.72 -3.20
C GLN A 153 -5.48 -0.13 -1.96
N VAL A 154 -6.33 0.43 -1.09
CA VAL A 154 -6.74 -0.19 0.17
C VAL A 154 -8.09 -0.87 0.02
N ARG A 155 -8.49 -1.68 1.01
CA ARG A 155 -9.74 -2.42 0.95
C ARG A 155 -10.94 -1.47 0.81
N GLY A 156 -11.72 -1.66 -0.25
CA GLY A 156 -12.95 -0.91 -0.49
C GLY A 156 -12.75 0.49 -1.10
N SER A 157 -11.52 0.88 -1.44
CA SER A 157 -11.29 2.12 -2.21
C SER A 157 -11.68 1.95 -3.67
N SER A 158 -12.14 3.04 -4.29
CA SER A 158 -12.53 3.07 -5.71
C SER A 158 -11.36 3.08 -6.68
N GLY A 159 -10.15 3.36 -6.20
CA GLY A 159 -8.93 3.40 -7.01
C GLY A 159 -7.67 3.48 -6.14
N TYR A 160 -6.55 3.73 -6.82
CA TYR A 160 -5.25 3.96 -6.20
C TYR A 160 -5.09 5.44 -5.81
N VAL A 161 -4.38 5.69 -4.72
CA VAL A 161 -3.98 7.04 -4.28
C VAL A 161 -2.48 7.13 -4.15
N ALA A 162 -1.91 8.30 -4.45
CA ALA A 162 -0.48 8.51 -4.27
C ALA A 162 -0.08 8.32 -2.79
N CYS A 163 1.07 7.70 -2.55
CA CYS A 163 1.59 7.45 -1.21
C CYS A 163 3.03 7.97 -1.15
N THR A 164 3.20 9.18 -0.60
CA THR A 164 4.52 9.82 -0.48
C THR A 164 5.24 9.27 0.75
N PRO A 165 6.47 8.75 0.64
CA PRO A 165 7.21 8.22 1.79
C PRO A 165 7.25 9.18 2.99
N GLY A 166 6.87 8.70 4.17
CA GLY A 166 6.79 9.46 5.41
C GLY A 166 5.45 10.17 5.67
N GLU A 167 4.57 10.26 4.67
CA GLU A 167 3.21 10.80 4.86
C GLU A 167 2.23 9.72 5.33
N SER A 168 1.13 10.16 5.92
CA SER A 168 0.01 9.30 6.31
C SER A 168 -1.18 9.47 5.36
N ILE A 169 -1.87 8.38 5.07
CA ILE A 169 -3.13 8.38 4.31
C ILE A 169 -4.31 8.11 5.25
N ASP A 170 -5.29 9.01 5.27
CA ASP A 170 -6.56 8.80 5.98
C ASP A 170 -7.45 7.80 5.21
N LEU A 171 -7.61 6.62 5.78
CA LEU A 171 -8.35 5.50 5.16
C LEU A 171 -9.86 5.78 5.07
N ALA A 172 -10.42 6.55 6.00
CA ALA A 172 -11.86 6.83 6.03
C ALA A 172 -12.29 7.72 4.86
N THR A 173 -11.38 8.53 4.32
CA THR A 173 -11.61 9.32 3.10
C THR A 173 -11.68 8.46 1.84
N LEU A 174 -11.07 7.28 1.87
CA LEU A 174 -10.92 6.40 0.71
C LEU A 174 -11.91 5.23 0.69
N SER A 175 -12.32 4.76 1.86
CA SER A 175 -13.14 3.56 1.99
C SER A 175 -14.00 3.58 3.24
N ALA A 176 -15.28 3.24 3.05
CA ALA A 176 -16.24 3.05 4.14
C ALA A 176 -15.93 1.82 5.02
N ALA A 177 -14.94 1.00 4.66
CA ALA A 177 -14.49 -0.14 5.46
C ALA A 177 -13.81 0.29 6.77
N PHE A 178 -13.34 1.54 6.86
CA PHE A 178 -12.56 2.04 8.00
C PHE A 178 -13.31 3.13 8.78
N VAL A 179 -13.01 3.26 10.07
CA VAL A 179 -13.53 4.32 10.95
C VAL A 179 -12.68 5.58 10.82
N GLU A 180 -13.27 6.76 11.06
CA GLU A 180 -12.57 8.05 11.11
C GLU A 180 -11.35 8.00 12.05
N GLY A 181 -10.25 8.64 11.63
CA GLY A 181 -8.96 8.58 12.32
C GLY A 181 -8.12 7.34 12.00
N SER A 182 -8.62 6.41 11.18
CA SER A 182 -7.84 5.28 10.68
C SER A 182 -6.86 5.73 9.60
N TYR A 183 -5.59 5.34 9.71
CA TYR A 183 -4.57 5.70 8.73
C TYR A 183 -3.55 4.59 8.48
N ILE A 184 -2.85 4.70 7.34
CA ILE A 184 -1.60 3.99 7.06
C ILE A 184 -0.47 5.00 6.86
N MET A 185 0.76 4.58 7.15
CA MET A 185 2.00 5.30 6.85
C MET A 185 2.58 4.82 5.52
N CYS A 186 3.06 5.76 4.72
CA CYS A 186 3.72 5.48 3.45
C CYS A 186 5.19 5.12 3.67
N PRO A 187 5.62 3.86 3.43
CA PRO A 187 7.02 3.48 3.58
C PRO A 187 7.91 4.01 2.45
N PRO A 188 9.24 3.88 2.58
CA PRO A 188 10.17 4.13 1.49
C PRO A 188 9.83 3.31 0.23
N TYR A 189 9.97 3.92 -0.95
CA TYR A 189 9.72 3.29 -2.25
C TYR A 189 10.37 1.90 -2.38
N VAL A 190 11.62 1.77 -1.93
CA VAL A 190 12.38 0.52 -2.08
C VAL A 190 11.79 -0.65 -1.31
N GLU A 191 11.09 -0.40 -0.20
CA GLU A 191 10.48 -1.45 0.62
C GLU A 191 9.22 -2.05 -0.03
N VAL A 192 8.55 -1.31 -0.91
CA VAL A 192 7.29 -1.75 -1.54
C VAL A 192 7.38 -1.98 -3.05
N CYS A 193 8.40 -1.41 -3.72
CA CYS A 193 8.51 -1.45 -5.19
C CYS A 193 9.74 -2.17 -5.74
N GLN A 194 10.88 -2.22 -5.03
CA GLN A 194 12.14 -2.71 -5.62
C GLN A 194 12.05 -4.16 -6.14
N ALA A 195 11.38 -5.03 -5.40
CA ALA A 195 11.13 -6.43 -5.77
C ALA A 195 9.66 -6.69 -6.17
N ASN A 196 8.90 -5.64 -6.51
CA ASN A 196 7.47 -5.74 -6.79
C ASN A 196 7.18 -5.62 -8.29
N ILE A 197 7.53 -6.67 -9.04
CA ILE A 197 7.36 -6.73 -10.50
C ILE A 197 5.89 -6.57 -10.88
N LYS A 198 4.96 -7.18 -10.13
CA LYS A 198 3.53 -7.05 -10.40
C LYS A 198 3.05 -5.60 -10.28
N GLY A 199 3.49 -4.88 -9.25
CA GLY A 199 3.15 -3.46 -9.10
C GLY A 199 3.69 -2.57 -10.23
N VAL A 200 4.82 -2.92 -10.84
CA VAL A 200 5.33 -2.23 -12.04
C VAL A 200 4.47 -2.52 -13.26
N ILE A 201 4.14 -3.79 -13.50
CA ILE A 201 3.27 -4.20 -14.63
C ILE A 201 1.91 -3.54 -14.53
N ASP A 202 1.33 -3.48 -13.33
CA ASP A 202 0.03 -2.87 -13.09
C ASP A 202 0.06 -1.36 -13.37
N PHE A 203 1.14 -0.68 -13.00
CA PHE A 203 1.34 0.72 -13.33
C PHE A 203 1.45 0.96 -14.84
N GLU A 204 2.26 0.15 -15.55
CA GLU A 204 2.42 0.27 -17.00
C GLU A 204 1.12 0.01 -17.75
N GLY A 205 0.33 -0.97 -17.30
CA GLY A 205 -1.00 -1.26 -17.83
C GLY A 205 -1.96 -0.08 -17.64
N ASP A 206 -2.06 0.45 -16.42
CA ASP A 206 -2.94 1.60 -16.11
C ASP A 206 -2.56 2.86 -16.91
N ALA A 207 -1.25 3.11 -17.06
CA ALA A 207 -0.74 4.23 -17.86
C ALA A 207 -1.10 4.08 -19.34
N ALA A 208 -1.01 2.86 -19.90
CA ALA A 208 -1.36 2.56 -21.28
C ALA A 208 -2.87 2.72 -21.52
N ASP A 209 -3.71 2.20 -20.63
CA ASP A 209 -5.18 2.33 -20.69
C ASP A 209 -5.61 3.79 -20.59
N THR A 210 -5.01 4.55 -19.66
CA THR A 210 -5.25 6.00 -19.52
C THR A 210 -4.88 6.75 -20.80
N ALA A 211 -3.75 6.42 -21.43
CA ALA A 211 -3.34 7.03 -22.69
C ALA A 211 -4.30 6.68 -23.84
N ALA A 212 -4.76 5.43 -23.91
CA ALA A 212 -5.74 5.00 -24.91
C ALA A 212 -7.08 5.73 -24.73
N MET A 213 -7.57 5.87 -23.50
CA MET A 213 -8.80 6.59 -23.18
C MET A 213 -8.71 8.08 -23.52
N ARG A 214 -7.56 8.73 -23.29
CA ARG A 214 -7.33 10.13 -23.70
C ARG A 214 -7.42 10.28 -25.22
N ARG A 215 -6.73 9.42 -25.98
CA ARG A 215 -6.78 9.42 -27.45
C ARG A 215 -8.20 9.20 -27.97
N TRP A 216 -8.96 8.29 -27.36
CA TRP A 216 -10.35 8.06 -27.74
C TRP A 216 -11.22 9.29 -27.48
N ARG A 217 -11.08 9.92 -26.31
CA ARG A 217 -11.79 11.15 -25.96
C ARG A 217 -11.49 12.28 -26.95
N GLU A 218 -10.22 12.49 -27.30
CA GLU A 218 -9.81 13.49 -28.30
C GLU A 218 -10.45 13.24 -29.67
N ARG A 219 -10.49 11.99 -30.13
CA ARG A 219 -11.16 11.61 -31.39
C ARG A 219 -12.66 11.88 -31.34
N MET A 220 -13.32 11.56 -30.23
CA MET A 220 -14.76 11.80 -30.05
C MET A 220 -15.08 13.29 -30.00
N THR A 221 -14.23 14.09 -29.33
CA THR A 221 -14.36 15.55 -29.33
C THR A 221 -14.18 16.11 -30.75
N ALA A 222 -13.17 15.65 -31.50
CA ALA A 222 -12.98 16.06 -32.89
C ALA A 222 -14.18 15.70 -33.78
N LEU A 223 -14.69 14.48 -33.68
CA LEU A 223 -15.90 14.04 -34.39
C LEU A 223 -17.11 14.94 -34.05
N ALA A 224 -17.33 15.24 -32.77
CA ALA A 224 -18.41 16.12 -32.33
C ALA A 224 -18.27 17.55 -32.87
N THR A 225 -17.05 18.09 -32.95
CA THR A 225 -16.82 19.41 -33.55
C THR A 225 -17.09 19.43 -35.05
N VAL A 226 -16.70 18.38 -35.78
CA VAL A 226 -16.96 18.26 -37.22
C VAL A 226 -18.46 18.10 -37.50
N THR A 227 -19.16 17.26 -36.73
CA THR A 227 -20.62 17.08 -36.90
C THR A 227 -21.38 18.37 -36.60
N ALA A 228 -21.01 19.11 -35.56
CA ALA A 228 -21.59 20.42 -35.25
C ALA A 228 -21.35 21.44 -36.37
N ALA A 229 -20.13 21.50 -36.94
CA ALA A 229 -19.82 22.39 -38.06
C ALA A 229 -20.64 22.04 -39.32
N LEU A 230 -20.74 20.76 -39.66
CA LEU A 230 -21.56 20.29 -40.78
C LEU A 230 -23.05 20.61 -40.56
N LEU A 231 -23.58 20.41 -39.36
CA LEU A 231 -24.95 20.79 -39.03
C LEU A 231 -25.18 22.29 -39.21
N GLY A 232 -24.23 23.13 -38.77
CA GLY A 232 -24.27 24.58 -38.95
C GLY A 232 -24.31 24.99 -40.42
N ILE A 233 -23.47 24.36 -41.26
CA ILE A 233 -23.45 24.60 -42.71
C ILE A 233 -24.81 24.22 -43.34
N VAL A 234 -25.37 23.07 -42.98
CA VAL A 234 -26.67 22.62 -43.50
C VAL A 234 -27.79 23.57 -43.08
N LEU A 235 -27.82 24.00 -41.82
CA LEU A 235 -28.82 24.95 -41.33
C LEU A 235 -28.72 26.31 -42.04
N ALA A 236 -27.50 26.81 -42.27
CA ALA A 236 -27.28 28.05 -43.01
C ALA A 236 -27.74 27.94 -44.48
N ALA A 237 -27.44 26.82 -45.14
CA ALA A 237 -27.88 26.55 -46.51
C ALA A 237 -29.42 26.49 -46.61
N MET A 238 -30.07 25.79 -45.68
CA MET A 238 -31.53 25.71 -45.61
C MET A 238 -32.17 27.08 -45.38
N ALA A 239 -31.64 27.90 -44.48
CA ALA A 239 -32.11 29.26 -44.24
C ALA A 239 -31.96 30.14 -45.49
N GLY A 240 -30.82 30.05 -46.19
CA GLY A 240 -30.59 30.77 -47.45
C GLY A 240 -31.59 30.37 -48.54
N LEU A 241 -31.91 29.07 -48.64
CA LEU A 241 -32.91 28.54 -49.58
C LEU A 241 -34.32 29.09 -49.30
N VAL A 242 -34.72 29.15 -48.02
CA VAL A 242 -36.00 29.73 -47.61
C VAL A 242 -36.07 31.22 -47.95
N VAL A 243 -35.03 31.99 -47.65
CA VAL A 243 -34.97 33.42 -47.99
C VAL A 243 -35.06 33.64 -49.50
N TRP A 244 -34.35 32.83 -50.28
CA TRP A 244 -34.39 32.90 -51.74
C TRP A 244 -35.78 32.59 -52.30
N LEU A 245 -36.45 31.55 -51.78
CA LEU A 245 -37.83 31.21 -52.13
C LEU A 245 -38.81 32.34 -51.80
N LEU A 246 -38.66 32.99 -50.63
CA LEU A 246 -39.48 34.13 -50.23
C LEU A 246 -39.30 35.34 -51.17
N LEU A 247 -38.08 35.63 -51.60
CA LEU A 247 -37.78 36.74 -52.52
C LEU A 247 -38.43 36.55 -53.89
N ILE A 248 -38.53 35.32 -54.39
CA ILE A 248 -39.13 35.01 -55.70
C ILE A 248 -40.67 34.99 -55.66
N SER A 249 -41.24 34.79 -54.48
CA SER A 249 -42.70 34.70 -54.29
C SER A 249 -43.36 36.01 -53.84
N LEU A 250 -42.58 37.09 -53.67
CA LEU A 250 -43.09 38.45 -53.52
C LEU A 250 -43.42 39.03 -54.91
N PRO A 251 -44.70 39.36 -55.19
CA PRO A 251 -45.15 39.88 -56.48
C PRO A 251 -44.71 41.33 -56.75
#